data_AF-W1Y9C3-F1
#
_entry.id   AF-W1Y9C3-F1
#
_cell.length_a   1.000
_cell.length_b   1.000
_cell.length_c   1.000
_cell.angle_alpha   90.00
_cell.angle_beta   90.00
_cell.angle_gamma   90.00
#
_symmetry.space_group_name_H-M   'P 1'
#
loop_
_entity.id
_entity.type
_entity.pdbx_description
1 polymer ?
#
loop_
_entity_poly.entity_id
_entity_poly.type
_entity_poly.pdbx_seq_one_letter_code
_entity_poly.pdbx_strand_id
1 'polypeptide(L)' 'HLPGVINVIPQGAGFDLTITEDHVGHDIFTYVTKNGYIPAFSQQPPTLDDIFRQEVAHNA' A
#
# COMPACT_ATOMS: atom_id res chain seq x y z
N HIS A 1 8.96 -2.23 11.89
CA HIS A 1 8.80 -3.32 10.90
C HIS A 1 7.47 -3.98 11.17
N LEU A 2 6.56 -4.00 10.18
CA LEU A 2 5.26 -4.68 10.26
C LEU A 2 5.37 -6.00 9.49
N PRO A 3 5.09 -7.16 10.12
CA PRO A 3 5.08 -8.44 9.42
C PRO A 3 4.17 -8.42 8.21
N GLY A 4 4.58 -9.09 7.13
CA GLY A 4 3.78 -9.19 5.90
C GLY A 4 3.86 -7.97 4.97
N VAL A 5 4.51 -6.87 5.37
CA VAL A 5 4.85 -5.75 4.47
C VAL A 5 6.14 -6.07 3.72
N ILE A 6 6.06 -6.14 2.40
CA ILE A 6 7.17 -6.45 1.50
C ILE A 6 7.90 -5.18 1.07
N ASN A 7 7.15 -4.15 0.71
CA ASN A 7 7.72 -2.89 0.23
C ASN A 7 6.90 -1.68 0.69
N VAL A 8 7.56 -0.53 0.80
CA VAL A 8 6.97 0.76 1.14
C VAL A 8 7.57 1.82 0.23
N ILE A 9 6.74 2.42 -0.61
CA ILE A 9 7.15 3.43 -1.58
C ILE A 9 6.46 4.75 -1.21
N PRO A 10 7.20 5.86 -1.02
CA PRO A 10 6.59 7.18 -0.87
C PRO A 10 5.83 7.57 -2.15
N GLN A 11 4.58 7.98 -2.03
CA GLN A 11 3.77 8.43 -3.16
C GLN A 11 2.98 9.69 -2.77
N GLY A 12 3.31 10.83 -3.37
CA GLY A 12 2.72 12.11 -3.01
C GLY A 12 2.90 12.44 -1.53
N ALA A 13 1.79 12.62 -0.82
CA ALA A 13 1.76 12.87 0.63
C ALA A 13 1.59 11.59 1.48
N GLY A 14 1.60 10.41 0.86
CA GLY A 14 1.36 9.13 1.51
C GLY A 14 2.39 8.06 1.11
N PHE A 15 1.99 6.81 1.30
CA PHE A 15 2.81 5.63 1.01
C PHE A 15 1.97 4.58 0.29
N ASP A 16 2.56 3.96 -0.73
CA ASP A 16 2.07 2.73 -1.34
C ASP A 16 2.81 1.54 -0.71
N LEU A 17 2.06 0.51 -0.34
CA LEU A 17 2.60 -0.68 0.32
C LEU A 17 2.34 -1.92 -0.52
N THR A 18 3.35 -2.76 -0.66
CA THR A 18 3.18 -4.13 -1.16
C THR A 18 3.08 -5.06 0.04
N ILE A 19 2.02 -5.85 0.13
CA ILE A 19 1.78 -6.79 1.21
C ILE A 19 1.71 -8.23 0.70
N THR A 20 2.03 -9.16 1.58
CA THR A 20 2.01 -10.60 1.29
C THR A 20 0.59 -11.13 1.09
N GLU A 21 -0.35 -10.72 1.94
CA GLU A 21 -1.71 -11.26 1.99
C GLU A 21 -2.71 -10.16 2.40
N ASP A 22 -3.97 -10.29 1.99
CA ASP A 22 -4.99 -9.27 2.23
C ASP A 22 -5.21 -8.93 3.71
N HIS A 23 -5.11 -9.91 4.61
CA HIS A 23 -5.35 -9.71 6.05
C HIS A 23 -4.32 -8.77 6.69
N VAL A 24 -3.11 -8.66 6.12
CA VAL A 24 -2.05 -7.75 6.61
C VAL A 24 -2.50 -6.30 6.58
N GLY A 25 -3.42 -5.93 5.69
CA GLY A 25 -3.99 -4.59 5.64
C GLY A 25 -4.74 -4.20 6.91
N HIS A 26 -5.35 -5.16 7.63
CA HIS A 26 -5.99 -4.88 8.92
C HIS A 26 -4.97 -4.53 10.00
N ASP A 27 -3.83 -5.24 10.03
CA ASP A 27 -2.74 -4.96 10.97
C ASP A 27 -2.11 -3.60 10.69
N ILE A 28 -1.93 -3.26 9.41
CA ILE A 28 -1.44 -1.94 8.99
C ILE A 28 -2.42 -0.85 9.43
N PHE A 29 -3.71 -1.00 9.12
CA PHE A 29 -4.73 -0.02 9.49
C PHE A 29 -4.72 0.25 11.00
N THR A 30 -4.70 -0.81 11.81
CA THR A 30 -4.62 -0.72 13.27
C THR A 30 -3.35 0.01 13.71
N TYR A 31 -2.20 -0.33 13.11
CA TYR A 31 -0.92 0.30 13.46
C TYR A 31 -0.88 1.79 13.13
N VAL A 32 -1.38 2.21 11.96
CA VAL A 32 -1.27 3.61 11.50
C VAL A 32 -2.32 4.53 12.14
N THR A 33 -3.45 3.98 12.58
CA THR A 33 -4.52 4.74 13.27
C THR A 33 -4.33 4.81 14.79
N LYS A 34 -3.37 4.07 15.36
CA LYS A 34 -3.17 4.01 16.83
C LYS A 34 -2.97 5.37 17.51
N ASN A 35 -2.49 6.37 16.76
CA ASN A 35 -2.20 7.71 17.25
C ASN A 35 -3.25 8.75 16.82
N GLY A 36 -4.41 8.32 16.31
CA GLY A 36 -5.51 9.18 15.92
C GLY A 36 -5.78 9.20 14.41
N TYR A 37 -6.28 10.33 13.94
CA TYR A 37 -6.80 10.49 12.58
C TYR A 37 -5.72 10.35 11.51
N ILE A 38 -6.06 9.67 10.42
CA ILE A 38 -5.29 9.63 9.17
C ILE A 38 -6.16 10.17 8.03
N PRO A 39 -5.58 10.86 7.02
CA PRO A 39 -6.37 11.45 5.93
C PRO A 39 -7.12 10.42 5.07
N ALA A 40 -6.49 9.28 4.80
CA ALA A 40 -7.06 8.19 4.02
C ALA A 40 -6.31 6.88 4.27
N PHE A 41 -7.02 5.77 4.12
CA PHE A 41 -6.45 4.43 3.97
C PHE A 41 -7.28 3.70 2.92
N SER A 42 -6.63 3.14 1.92
CA SER A 42 -7.28 2.37 0.86
C SER A 42 -6.49 1.11 0.61
N GLN A 43 -7.15 -0.03 0.76
CA GLN A 43 -6.65 -1.31 0.30
C GLN A 43 -7.59 -1.78 -0.78
N GLN A 44 -7.11 -1.77 -2.01
CA GLN A 44 -7.80 -2.29 -3.17
C GLN A 44 -6.78 -3.05 -4.01
N PRO A 45 -7.17 -4.17 -4.65
CA PRO A 45 -6.30 -4.77 -5.65
C PRO A 45 -6.05 -3.76 -6.79
N PRO A 46 -4.85 -3.77 -7.41
CA PRO A 46 -4.56 -2.88 -8.53
C PRO A 46 -5.51 -3.17 -9.69
N THR A 47 -5.96 -2.12 -10.38
CA THR A 47 -6.74 -2.29 -11.61
C THR A 47 -5.84 -2.80 -12.74
N LEU A 48 -6.43 -3.35 -13.81
CA LEU A 48 -5.66 -3.72 -15.01
C LEU A 48 -4.86 -2.53 -15.56
N ASP A 49 -5.46 -1.34 -15.54
CA ASP A 49 -4.81 -0.10 -15.97
C ASP A 49 -3.62 0.28 -15.08
N ASP A 50 -3.73 0.07 -13.76
CA ASP A 50 -2.61 0.29 -12.83
C ASP A 50 -1.47 -0.68 -13.12
N ILE A 51 -1.80 -1.96 -13.33
CA ILE A 51 -0.83 -2.99 -13.68
C ILE A 51 -0.10 -2.61 -14.98
N PHE A 52 -0.83 -2.22 -16.02
CA PHE A 52 -0.21 -1.81 -17.29
C PHE A 52 0.70 -0.58 -17.13
N ARG A 53 0.30 0.43 -16.34
CA ARG A 53 1.16 1.60 -16.07
C ARG A 53 2.42 1.23 -15.32
N GLN A 54 2.33 0.34 -14.33
CA GLN A 54 3.48 -0.13 -13.56
C GLN A 54 4.47 -0.90 -14.43
N GLU A 55 3.99 -1.81 -15.27
CA GLU A 55 4.84 -2.58 -16.19
C GLU A 55 5.54 -1.70 -17.22
N VAL A 56 4.84 -0.71 -17.80
CA VAL A 56 5.46 0.24 -18.75
C VAL A 56 6.53 1.08 -18.05
N ALA A 57 6.26 1.59 -16.84
CA ALA A 57 7.23 2.37 -16.08
C ALA A 57 8.46 1.54 -15.66
N HIS A 58 8.29 0.23 -15.41
CA HIS A 58 9.40 -0.66 -15.06
C HIS A 58 10.30 -1.00 -16.26
N ASN A 59 9.73 -1.07 -17.48
CA ASN A 59 10.43 -1.48 -18.70
C ASN A 59 10.92 -0.29 -19.57
N ALA A 60 10.77 0.94 -19.09
CA ALA A 60 11.23 2.16 -19.76
C ALA A 60 12.59 2.63 -19.22
#